data_AF-A0A940VKA4-F1
#
_entry.id   AF-A0A940VKA4-F1
#
_cell.length_a   1.000
_cell.length_b   1.000
_cell.length_c   1.000
_cell.angle_alpha   90.00
_cell.angle_beta   90.00
_cell.angle_gamma   90.00
#
_symmetry.space_group_name_H-M   'P 1'
#
loop_
_entity.id
_entity.type
_entity.pdbx_description
1 polymer ?
#
loop_
_entity_poly.entity_id
_entity_poly.type
_entity_poly.pdbx_seq_one_letter_code
_entity_poly.pdbx_strand_id
1 'polypeptide(L)'
;MSTPRAGEGAAEMIDLANDAPEAIFDLFEQRGWGDGLPLVPPTSERVTLMLGGAEPDEILGVIPPRFGVATRRAVAINAVLAGCRPAWLPVLTTAVRALCRDEVNLAGVQATTHPVAPLVIVHGEAVDALGFNAGCGTFGPGTRANATVGRALRLVLLHVGGARPGCGDQSTQGQPSKYSFCIAENAAHSPWEAYHRSRGLDAPSAVTVA
;
A
#
# COMPACT_ATOMS: atom_id res chain seq x y z
N MET A 1 -26.02 -20.08 -15.38
CA MET A 1 -25.30 -18.78 -15.40
C MET A 1 -23.82 -19.08 -15.16
N SER A 2 -23.00 -18.95 -16.20
CA SER A 2 -21.57 -19.31 -16.14
C SER A 2 -20.83 -18.29 -15.30
N THR A 3 -20.18 -18.74 -14.23
CA THR A 3 -19.16 -17.98 -13.51
C THR A 3 -18.05 -17.56 -14.48
N PRO A 4 -17.59 -16.28 -14.48
CA PRO A 4 -16.44 -15.89 -15.28
C PRO A 4 -15.18 -16.55 -14.71
N ARG A 5 -14.34 -17.10 -15.59
CA ARG A 5 -13.01 -17.60 -15.23
C ARG A 5 -12.15 -16.43 -14.76
N ALA A 6 -11.45 -16.61 -13.64
CA ALA A 6 -10.39 -15.72 -13.20
C ALA A 6 -9.15 -15.95 -14.10
N GLY A 7 -8.95 -15.06 -15.06
CA GLY A 7 -7.79 -15.08 -15.97
C GLY A 7 -8.09 -14.21 -17.19
N GLU A 8 -7.17 -13.29 -17.49
CA GLU A 8 -7.14 -12.44 -18.69
C GLU A 8 -8.10 -11.23 -18.72
N GLY A 9 -7.96 -10.32 -17.77
CA GLY A 9 -8.25 -8.91 -18.04
C GLY A 9 -6.94 -8.22 -18.39
N ALA A 10 -6.64 -8.03 -19.69
CA ALA A 10 -5.56 -7.12 -20.08
C ALA A 10 -5.82 -5.75 -19.43
N ALA A 11 -4.79 -5.13 -18.86
CA ALA A 11 -4.93 -3.80 -18.30
C ALA A 11 -5.44 -2.85 -19.39
N GLU A 12 -6.62 -2.27 -19.19
CA GLU A 12 -7.19 -1.28 -20.10
C GLU A 12 -6.30 -0.04 -20.05
N MET A 13 -5.62 0.25 -21.16
CA MET A 13 -4.91 1.53 -21.32
C MET A 13 -5.93 2.57 -21.78
N ILE A 14 -5.92 3.72 -21.13
CA ILE A 14 -6.83 4.83 -21.44
C ILE A 14 -5.99 5.99 -21.97
N ASP A 15 -6.31 6.41 -23.19
CA ASP A 15 -5.76 7.63 -23.76
C ASP A 15 -6.52 8.84 -23.20
N LEU A 16 -5.76 9.76 -22.61
CA LEU A 16 -6.31 10.99 -22.06
C LEU A 16 -6.32 12.07 -23.13
N ALA A 17 -7.48 12.68 -23.37
CA ALA A 17 -7.59 13.84 -24.24
C ALA A 17 -6.95 15.10 -23.62
N ASN A 18 -6.77 15.11 -22.30
CA ASN A 18 -6.20 16.21 -21.52
C ASN A 18 -5.41 15.63 -20.33
N ASP A 19 -4.14 16.02 -20.20
CA ASP A 19 -3.25 15.59 -19.13
C ASP A 19 -3.11 16.63 -18.00
N ALA A 20 -3.96 17.66 -18.01
CA ALA A 20 -4.09 18.59 -16.89
C ALA A 20 -4.39 17.83 -15.59
N PRO A 21 -3.73 18.17 -14.46
CA PRO A 21 -3.91 17.49 -13.19
C PRO A 21 -5.38 17.38 -12.74
N GLU A 22 -6.17 18.43 -12.99
CA GLU A 22 -7.60 18.49 -12.65
C GLU A 22 -8.42 17.50 -13.47
N ALA A 23 -8.18 17.40 -14.79
CA ALA A 23 -8.89 16.46 -15.66
C ALA A 23 -8.60 15.00 -15.29
N ILE A 24 -7.35 14.73 -14.91
CA ILE A 24 -6.93 13.42 -14.39
C ILE A 24 -7.63 13.12 -13.07
N PHE A 25 -7.69 14.09 -12.15
CA PHE A 25 -8.39 13.94 -10.88
C PHE A 25 -9.86 13.61 -11.10
N ASP A 26 -10.55 14.40 -11.93
CA ASP A 26 -11.97 14.22 -12.24
C ASP A 26 -12.23 12.83 -12.83
N LEU A 27 -11.35 12.33 -13.70
CA LEU A 27 -11.44 10.97 -14.23
C LEU A 27 -11.33 9.92 -13.12
N PHE A 28 -10.35 10.05 -12.22
CA PHE A 28 -10.18 9.10 -11.12
C PHE A 28 -11.38 9.09 -10.17
N GLU A 29 -11.97 10.26 -9.90
CA GLU A 29 -13.17 10.40 -9.10
C GLU A 29 -14.38 9.74 -9.78
N GLN A 30 -14.64 10.07 -11.05
CA GLN A 30 -15.75 9.51 -11.84
C GLN A 30 -15.67 7.98 -11.96
N ARG A 31 -14.46 7.42 -12.03
CA ARG A 31 -14.24 5.97 -12.09
C ARG A 31 -14.19 5.29 -10.71
N GLY A 32 -14.15 6.06 -9.62
CA GLY A 32 -14.01 5.53 -8.26
C GLY A 32 -12.68 4.80 -8.03
N TRP A 33 -11.61 5.30 -8.64
CA TRP A 33 -10.23 4.80 -8.47
C TRP A 33 -9.43 5.61 -7.44
N GLY A 34 -9.99 6.74 -7.01
CA GLY A 34 -9.41 7.58 -5.98
C GLY A 34 -9.77 7.15 -4.56
N ASP A 35 -8.99 7.70 -3.63
CA ASP A 35 -9.30 7.80 -2.21
C ASP A 35 -9.70 9.24 -1.82
N GLY A 36 -10.07 10.07 -2.80
CA GLY A 36 -10.40 11.49 -2.59
C GLY A 36 -9.19 12.43 -2.53
N LEU A 37 -7.96 11.92 -2.62
CA LEU A 37 -6.74 12.72 -2.75
C LEU A 37 -6.18 12.63 -4.18
N PRO A 38 -5.37 13.61 -4.63
CA PRO A 38 -4.75 13.56 -5.95
C PRO A 38 -3.92 12.30 -6.16
N LEU A 39 -3.99 11.72 -7.36
CA LEU A 39 -3.27 10.50 -7.74
C LEU A 39 -2.30 10.79 -8.88
N VAL A 40 -1.16 10.10 -8.89
CA VAL A 40 -0.23 10.15 -10.01
C VAL A 40 -0.62 9.07 -11.03
N PRO A 41 -0.88 9.41 -12.30
CA PRO A 41 -1.26 8.40 -13.30
C PRO A 41 -0.20 7.31 -13.45
N PRO A 42 -0.57 6.02 -13.32
CA PRO A 42 0.35 4.90 -13.41
C PRO A 42 0.61 4.52 -14.87
N THR A 43 1.24 5.41 -15.63
CA THR A 43 1.64 5.14 -17.02
C THR A 43 2.60 3.96 -17.09
N SER A 44 2.65 3.27 -18.23
CA SER A 44 3.53 2.11 -18.44
C SER A 44 4.99 2.42 -18.14
N GLU A 45 5.45 3.63 -18.49
CA GLU A 45 6.80 4.11 -18.18
C GLU A 45 7.04 4.24 -16.68
N ARG A 46 6.12 4.87 -15.93
CA ARG A 46 6.25 5.05 -14.48
C ARG A 46 6.19 3.72 -13.74
N VAL A 47 5.34 2.79 -14.19
CA VAL A 47 5.25 1.44 -13.62
C VAL A 47 6.53 0.64 -13.92
N THR A 48 7.07 0.74 -15.12
CA THR A 48 8.35 0.11 -15.49
C THR A 48 9.49 0.64 -14.63
N LEU A 49 9.58 1.96 -14.45
CA LEU A 49 10.56 2.60 -13.57
C LEU A 49 10.38 2.17 -12.10
N MET A 50 9.14 2.09 -11.63
CA MET A 50 8.80 1.62 -10.27
C MET A 50 9.27 0.19 -10.04
N LEU A 51 9.12 -0.69 -11.02
CA LEU A 51 9.54 -2.09 -10.94
C LEU A 51 11.06 -2.25 -10.95
N GLY A 52 11.79 -1.39 -11.67
CA GLY A 52 13.26 -1.38 -11.65
C GLY A 52 13.91 -2.72 -12.04
N GLY A 53 13.25 -3.50 -12.91
CA GLY A 53 13.71 -4.82 -13.34
C GLY A 53 13.25 -6.00 -12.47
N ALA A 54 12.47 -5.77 -11.41
CA ALA A 54 11.88 -6.85 -10.62
C ALA A 54 10.80 -7.62 -11.38
N GLU A 55 10.68 -8.93 -11.11
CA GLU A 55 9.71 -9.84 -11.75
C GLU A 55 8.26 -9.37 -11.53
N PRO A 56 7.56 -8.87 -12.57
CA PRO A 56 6.31 -8.13 -12.39
C PRO A 56 5.11 -9.03 -12.07
N ASP A 57 5.15 -10.30 -12.50
CA ASP A 57 4.05 -11.27 -12.33
C ASP A 57 4.16 -12.10 -11.05
N GLU A 58 5.18 -11.85 -10.23
CA GLU A 58 5.34 -12.50 -8.94
C GLU A 58 4.12 -12.24 -8.04
N ILE A 59 3.49 -13.32 -7.57
CA ILE A 59 2.36 -13.25 -6.65
C ILE A 59 2.88 -13.03 -5.23
N LEU A 60 2.46 -11.92 -4.63
CA LEU A 60 2.82 -11.53 -3.26
C LEU A 60 1.79 -12.03 -2.25
N GLY A 61 0.55 -12.25 -2.67
CA GLY A 61 -0.53 -12.79 -1.84
C GLY A 61 -1.91 -12.66 -2.49
N VAL A 62 -2.93 -13.11 -1.77
CA VAL A 62 -4.34 -13.00 -2.17
C VAL A 62 -5.06 -12.17 -1.12
N ILE A 63 -5.64 -11.04 -1.53
CA ILE A 63 -6.12 -10.01 -0.61
C ILE A 63 -7.67 -10.09 -0.53
N PRO A 64 -8.26 -10.41 0.65
CA PRO A 64 -9.71 -10.30 0.87
C PRO A 64 -10.17 -8.83 0.82
N PRO A 65 -11.47 -8.52 0.83
CA PRO A 65 -12.62 -9.43 0.75
C PRO A 65 -12.88 -10.00 -0.65
N ARG A 66 -12.38 -9.39 -1.72
CA ARG A 66 -12.58 -9.86 -3.10
C ARG A 66 -11.66 -11.02 -3.48
N PHE A 67 -10.70 -11.36 -2.61
CA PHE A 67 -9.66 -12.36 -2.88
C PHE A 67 -8.89 -12.05 -4.17
N GLY A 68 -8.55 -10.78 -4.37
CA GLY A 68 -7.78 -10.34 -5.53
C GLY A 68 -6.32 -10.79 -5.41
N VAL A 69 -5.74 -11.26 -6.52
CA VAL A 69 -4.33 -11.65 -6.59
C VAL A 69 -3.46 -10.39 -6.61
N ALA A 70 -2.62 -10.22 -5.60
CA ALA A 70 -1.66 -9.13 -5.52
C ALA A 70 -0.35 -9.53 -6.22
N THR A 71 -0.20 -9.16 -7.49
CA THR A 71 1.08 -9.26 -8.18
C THR A 71 1.99 -8.09 -7.83
N ARG A 72 3.30 -8.26 -8.02
CA ARG A 72 4.26 -7.15 -7.87
C ARG A 72 3.90 -5.98 -8.78
N ARG A 73 3.44 -6.22 -10.01
CA ARG A 73 2.93 -5.18 -10.93
C ARG A 73 1.73 -4.43 -10.34
N ALA A 74 0.75 -5.14 -9.78
CA ALA A 74 -0.40 -4.48 -9.15
C ALA A 74 0.03 -3.59 -7.98
N VAL A 75 0.99 -4.07 -7.17
CA VAL A 75 1.57 -3.26 -6.08
C VAL A 75 2.34 -2.05 -6.61
N ALA A 76 3.12 -2.21 -7.68
CA ALA A 76 3.85 -1.11 -8.32
C ALA A 76 2.91 -0.04 -8.90
N ILE A 77 1.79 -0.42 -9.53
CA ILE A 77 0.75 0.50 -10.01
C ILE A 77 0.22 1.35 -8.85
N ASN A 78 -0.12 0.72 -7.72
CA ASN A 78 -0.61 1.41 -6.53
C ASN A 78 0.46 2.29 -5.87
N ALA A 79 1.73 1.87 -5.90
CA ALA A 79 2.85 2.68 -5.46
C ALA A 79 3.00 3.95 -6.31
N VAL A 80 2.89 3.84 -7.64
CA VAL A 80 2.91 5.02 -8.52
C VAL A 80 1.74 5.93 -8.20
N LEU A 81 0.51 5.41 -8.14
CA LEU A 81 -0.70 6.16 -7.79
C LEU A 81 -0.55 6.99 -6.51
N ALA A 82 0.04 6.39 -5.46
CA ALA A 82 0.30 7.06 -4.19
C ALA A 82 1.44 8.09 -4.24
N GLY A 83 2.23 8.12 -5.31
CA GLY A 83 3.41 8.97 -5.43
C GLY A 83 4.65 8.42 -4.73
N CYS A 84 4.79 7.10 -4.59
CA CYS A 84 6.00 6.48 -4.07
C CYS A 84 7.22 6.68 -4.99
N ARG A 85 8.41 6.54 -4.42
CA ARG A 85 9.66 6.36 -5.18
C ARG A 85 9.93 4.86 -5.39
N PRO A 86 10.62 4.46 -6.48
CA PRO A 86 10.98 3.06 -6.74
C PRO A 86 11.68 2.38 -5.56
N ALA A 87 12.57 3.10 -4.87
CA ALA A 87 13.30 2.59 -3.71
C ALA A 87 12.41 2.12 -2.54
N TRP A 88 11.14 2.54 -2.48
CA TRP A 88 10.19 2.12 -1.44
C TRP A 88 9.36 0.89 -1.83
N LEU A 89 9.41 0.46 -3.09
CA LEU A 89 8.66 -0.71 -3.55
C LEU A 89 8.99 -1.97 -2.72
N PRO A 90 10.25 -2.27 -2.36
CA PRO A 90 10.56 -3.43 -1.52
C PRO A 90 9.81 -3.42 -0.18
N VAL A 91 9.77 -2.28 0.52
CA VAL A 91 9.02 -2.11 1.78
C VAL A 91 7.55 -2.45 1.59
N LEU A 92 6.94 -1.90 0.52
CA LEU A 92 5.54 -2.14 0.22
C LEU A 92 5.26 -3.61 -0.14
N THR A 93 6.12 -4.25 -0.93
CA THR A 93 5.96 -5.67 -1.28
C THR A 93 6.10 -6.58 -0.04
N THR A 94 7.02 -6.26 0.87
CA THR A 94 7.16 -6.96 2.15
C THR A 94 5.93 -6.77 3.03
N ALA A 95 5.40 -5.54 3.12
CA ALA A 95 4.16 -5.27 3.86
C ALA A 95 2.96 -6.06 3.32
N VAL A 96 2.79 -6.10 1.98
CA VAL A 96 1.70 -6.88 1.35
C VAL A 96 1.84 -8.38 1.65
N ARG A 97 3.05 -8.93 1.57
CA ARG A 97 3.30 -10.34 1.94
C ARG A 97 2.96 -10.61 3.40
N ALA A 98 3.35 -9.70 4.30
CA ALA A 98 3.08 -9.83 5.72
C ALA A 98 1.59 -9.73 6.04
N LEU A 99 0.83 -8.86 5.37
CA LEU A 99 -0.62 -8.72 5.55
C LEU A 99 -1.41 -9.94 5.08
N CYS A 100 -0.86 -10.69 4.13
CA CYS A 100 -1.49 -11.91 3.62
C CYS A 100 -1.17 -13.15 4.50
N ARG A 101 -0.49 -12.96 5.64
CA ARG A 101 -0.30 -14.01 6.64
C ARG A 101 -1.60 -14.23 7.41
N ASP A 102 -1.95 -15.49 7.66
CA ASP A 102 -3.21 -15.86 8.32
C ASP A 102 -3.33 -15.25 9.72
N GLU A 103 -2.19 -15.08 10.40
CA GLU A 103 -2.06 -14.50 11.74
C GLU A 103 -2.60 -13.06 11.82
N VAL A 104 -2.63 -12.33 10.69
CA VAL A 104 -3.14 -10.95 10.62
C VAL A 104 -4.67 -10.92 10.53
N ASN A 105 -5.33 -12.01 10.10
CA ASN A 105 -6.76 -12.08 9.86
C ASN A 105 -7.28 -10.88 9.04
N LEU A 106 -6.66 -10.64 7.88
CA LEU A 106 -6.95 -9.46 7.06
C LEU A 106 -8.42 -9.39 6.59
N ALA A 107 -9.10 -10.53 6.46
CA ALA A 107 -10.52 -10.57 6.16
C ALA A 107 -11.35 -9.94 7.28
N GLY A 108 -11.08 -10.31 8.54
CA GLY A 108 -11.71 -9.69 9.71
C GLY A 108 -11.38 -8.21 9.84
N VAL A 109 -10.12 -7.82 9.59
CA VAL A 109 -9.68 -6.42 9.64
C VAL A 109 -10.40 -5.54 8.62
N GLN A 110 -10.70 -6.03 7.42
CA GLN A 110 -11.37 -5.22 6.40
C GLN A 110 -12.90 -5.26 6.49
N ALA A 111 -13.48 -6.39 6.91
CA ALA A 111 -14.93 -6.56 7.00
C ALA A 111 -15.52 -6.13 8.36
N THR A 112 -14.70 -5.67 9.30
CA THR A 112 -15.19 -5.19 10.59
C THR A 112 -15.95 -3.87 10.48
N THR A 113 -16.90 -3.66 11.39
CA THR A 113 -17.61 -2.39 11.55
C THR A 113 -16.78 -1.33 12.28
N HIS A 114 -15.68 -1.72 12.93
CA HIS A 114 -14.71 -0.79 13.49
C HIS A 114 -13.76 -0.27 12.38
N PRO A 115 -13.39 1.02 12.35
CA PRO A 115 -12.52 1.55 11.30
C PRO A 115 -11.05 1.14 11.37
N VAL A 116 -10.71 -0.14 11.55
CA VAL A 116 -9.30 -0.60 11.57
C VAL A 116 -8.58 -0.24 10.26
N ALA A 117 -7.31 0.13 10.38
CA ALA A 117 -6.38 0.29 9.27
C ALA A 117 -5.08 -0.44 9.64
N PRO A 118 -4.50 -1.26 8.74
CA PRO A 118 -3.22 -1.87 9.02
C PRO A 118 -2.10 -0.84 9.12
N LEU A 119 -1.32 -0.89 10.20
CA LEU A 119 -0.15 -0.06 10.42
C LEU A 119 1.08 -0.72 9.81
N VAL A 120 1.84 0.01 8.99
CA VAL A 120 3.17 -0.41 8.55
C VAL A 120 4.23 0.23 9.45
N ILE A 121 5.16 -0.57 9.98
CA ILE A 121 6.30 -0.07 10.75
C ILE A 121 7.59 -0.52 10.04
N VAL A 122 8.42 0.44 9.64
CA VAL A 122 9.72 0.18 9.02
C VAL A 122 10.81 0.17 10.09
N HIS A 123 11.69 -0.83 10.03
CA HIS A 123 12.74 -1.05 11.02
C HIS A 123 14.13 -1.11 10.39
N GLY A 124 15.15 -0.78 11.18
CA GLY A 124 16.56 -0.95 10.82
C GLY A 124 17.09 0.05 9.80
N GLU A 125 18.13 -0.34 9.06
CA GLU A 125 18.87 0.53 8.13
C GLU A 125 17.98 1.20 7.07
N ALA A 126 16.88 0.55 6.68
CA ALA A 126 15.89 1.07 5.73
C ALA A 126 15.25 2.38 6.20
N VAL A 127 15.18 2.64 7.51
CA VAL A 127 14.62 3.89 8.05
C VAL A 127 15.42 5.08 7.52
N ASP A 128 16.73 5.09 7.75
CA ASP A 128 17.60 6.18 7.34
C ASP A 128 17.87 6.15 5.83
N ALA A 129 18.15 4.96 5.27
CA ALA A 129 18.50 4.81 3.85
C ALA A 129 17.37 5.22 2.90
N LEU A 130 16.11 5.06 3.33
CA LEU A 130 14.93 5.38 2.51
C LEU A 130 14.23 6.67 2.95
N GLY A 131 14.72 7.33 4.01
CA GLY A 131 14.22 8.61 4.50
C GLY A 131 12.85 8.53 5.17
N PHE A 132 12.60 7.49 5.97
CA PHE A 132 11.42 7.42 6.83
C PHE A 132 11.62 8.26 8.10
N ASN A 133 10.54 8.87 8.57
CA ASN A 133 10.53 9.60 9.83
C ASN A 133 10.13 8.66 10.98
N ALA A 134 10.99 8.63 12.01
CA ALA A 134 10.75 7.94 13.27
C ALA A 134 10.73 8.90 14.48
N GLY A 135 10.91 10.21 14.26
CA GLY A 135 11.09 11.20 15.32
C GLY A 135 9.83 12.00 15.67
N CYS A 136 9.97 13.32 15.78
CA CYS A 136 8.84 14.19 16.08
C CYS A 136 7.78 14.10 14.97
N GLY A 137 6.51 13.98 15.37
CA GLY A 137 5.40 13.90 14.42
C GLY A 137 5.38 12.62 13.59
N THR A 138 5.87 11.49 14.10
CA THR A 138 5.93 10.19 13.38
C THR A 138 4.61 9.74 12.73
N PHE A 139 3.46 10.03 13.36
CA PHE A 139 2.13 9.76 12.80
C PHE A 139 1.55 10.91 11.96
N GLY A 140 2.29 12.01 11.85
CA GLY A 140 1.87 13.25 11.22
C GLY A 140 2.37 13.43 9.78
N PRO A 141 1.99 14.55 9.15
CA PRO A 141 2.42 14.89 7.79
C PRO A 141 3.90 15.31 7.75
N GLY A 142 4.43 15.49 6.53
CA GLY A 142 5.74 16.11 6.28
C GLY A 142 6.82 15.16 5.76
N THR A 143 6.62 13.85 5.86
CA THR A 143 7.57 12.86 5.31
C THR A 143 6.91 12.03 4.21
N ARG A 144 7.40 12.18 2.97
CA ARG A 144 6.83 11.51 1.79
C ARG A 144 6.93 9.98 1.88
N ALA A 145 7.99 9.43 2.46
CA ALA A 145 8.16 7.98 2.61
C ALA A 145 6.99 7.39 3.43
N ASN A 146 6.81 7.86 4.67
CA ASN A 146 5.70 7.46 5.55
C ASN A 146 4.33 7.67 4.87
N ALA A 147 4.08 8.87 4.36
CA ALA A 147 2.77 9.22 3.80
C ALA A 147 2.41 8.38 2.56
N THR A 148 3.34 8.20 1.63
CA THR A 148 3.05 7.51 0.37
C THR A 148 3.08 5.99 0.50
N VAL A 149 3.92 5.41 1.37
CA VAL A 149 3.91 3.96 1.61
C VAL A 149 2.63 3.54 2.32
N GLY A 150 2.21 4.28 3.35
CA GLY A 150 0.93 4.02 4.03
C GLY A 150 -0.25 4.13 3.06
N ARG A 151 -0.27 5.19 2.24
CA ARG A 151 -1.30 5.39 1.21
C ARG A 151 -1.28 4.34 0.11
N ALA A 152 -0.10 3.95 -0.38
CA ALA A 152 0.04 2.91 -1.40
C ALA A 152 -0.51 1.58 -0.91
N LEU A 153 -0.24 1.21 0.34
CA LEU A 153 -0.82 0.01 0.93
C LEU A 153 -2.35 0.10 0.99
N ARG A 154 -2.91 1.25 1.39
CA ARG A 154 -4.36 1.45 1.38
C ARG A 154 -4.95 1.31 -0.03
N LEU A 155 -4.31 1.89 -1.04
CA LEU A 155 -4.73 1.75 -2.44
C LEU A 155 -4.66 0.30 -2.91
N VAL A 156 -3.66 -0.48 -2.48
CA VAL A 156 -3.63 -1.94 -2.75
C VAL A 156 -4.86 -2.64 -2.14
N LEU A 157 -5.22 -2.33 -0.90
CA LEU A 157 -6.43 -2.89 -0.27
C LEU A 157 -7.71 -2.49 -1.01
N LEU A 158 -7.80 -1.23 -1.49
CA LEU A 158 -8.93 -0.73 -2.27
C LEU A 158 -9.02 -1.38 -3.65
N HIS A 159 -7.92 -1.42 -4.39
CA HIS A 159 -7.88 -1.82 -5.80
C HIS A 159 -7.75 -3.32 -6.01
N VAL A 160 -7.01 -4.03 -5.15
CA VAL A 160 -6.79 -5.48 -5.24
C VAL A 160 -7.76 -6.20 -4.31
N GLY A 161 -7.78 -5.82 -3.03
CA GLY A 161 -8.66 -6.41 -2.02
C GLY A 161 -10.14 -6.08 -2.22
N GLY A 162 -10.44 -4.93 -2.82
CA GLY A 162 -11.81 -4.47 -3.02
C GLY A 162 -12.44 -3.87 -1.77
N ALA A 163 -11.65 -3.43 -0.77
CA ALA A 163 -12.13 -2.86 0.49
C ALA A 163 -12.59 -1.40 0.35
N ARG A 164 -13.51 -1.17 -0.59
CA ARG A 164 -14.18 0.12 -0.73
C ARG A 164 -15.28 0.26 0.33
N PRO A 165 -15.41 1.43 0.98
CA PRO A 165 -16.48 1.68 1.94
C PRO A 165 -17.86 1.33 1.39
N GLY A 166 -18.66 0.61 2.17
CA GLY A 166 -20.03 0.22 1.84
C GLY A 166 -20.18 -1.06 1.01
N CYS A 167 -19.10 -1.62 0.46
CA CYS A 167 -19.14 -2.93 -0.19
C CYS A 167 -18.13 -3.92 0.37
N GLY A 168 -16.84 -3.58 0.37
CA GLY A 168 -15.78 -4.44 0.91
C GLY A 168 -15.27 -4.01 2.29
N ASP A 169 -15.51 -2.76 2.66
CA ASP A 169 -15.16 -2.19 3.96
C ASP A 169 -16.44 -1.77 4.69
N GLN A 170 -16.68 -2.39 5.84
CA GLN A 170 -17.93 -2.27 6.59
C GLN A 170 -17.84 -1.29 7.76
N SER A 171 -16.76 -0.51 7.86
CA SER A 171 -16.60 0.42 8.97
C SER A 171 -17.76 1.42 9.03
N THR A 172 -18.41 1.53 10.19
CA THR A 172 -19.61 2.39 10.39
C THR A 172 -19.28 3.88 10.30
N GLN A 173 -18.08 4.25 10.72
CA GLN A 173 -17.46 5.56 10.52
C GLN A 173 -16.04 5.33 9.98
N GLY A 174 -15.46 6.30 9.27
CA GLY A 174 -14.06 6.22 8.85
C GLY A 174 -13.08 6.65 9.95
N GLN A 175 -11.78 6.59 9.67
CA GLN A 175 -10.75 7.25 10.48
C GLN A 175 -9.54 7.70 9.64
N PRO A 176 -8.75 8.70 10.08
CA PRO A 176 -7.62 9.23 9.29
C PRO A 176 -6.55 8.19 8.89
N SER A 177 -6.30 7.16 9.71
CA SER A 177 -5.35 6.09 9.36
C SER A 177 -5.78 5.26 8.15
N LYS A 178 -7.06 5.32 7.75
CA LYS A 178 -7.56 4.68 6.53
C LYS A 178 -7.19 5.43 5.24
N TYR A 179 -6.47 6.55 5.31
CA TYR A 179 -5.81 7.17 4.17
C TYR A 179 -4.33 6.82 4.08
N SER A 180 -3.62 6.83 5.21
CA SER A 180 -2.21 6.47 5.30
C SER A 180 -1.86 6.09 6.74
N PHE A 181 -1.20 4.94 6.91
CA PHE A 181 -0.75 4.50 8.23
C PHE A 181 0.59 3.76 8.15
N CYS A 182 1.67 4.53 8.07
CA CYS A 182 3.03 4.00 8.04
C CYS A 182 3.95 4.87 8.89
N ILE A 183 4.77 4.22 9.70
CA ILE A 183 5.76 4.84 10.57
C ILE A 183 7.10 4.11 10.46
N ALA A 184 8.11 4.63 11.13
CA ALA A 184 9.38 3.94 11.34
C ALA A 184 9.72 3.85 12.82
N GLU A 185 10.47 2.81 13.17
CA GLU A 185 11.02 2.63 14.49
C GLU A 185 12.18 3.60 14.76
N ASN A 186 12.18 4.26 15.92
CA ASN A 186 13.26 5.15 16.34
C ASN A 186 14.30 4.39 17.16
N ALA A 187 14.97 3.42 16.53
CA ALA A 187 15.96 2.59 17.21
C ALA A 187 17.11 3.42 17.81
N ALA A 188 17.48 4.53 17.16
CA ALA A 188 18.56 5.42 17.61
C ALA A 188 18.26 6.15 18.94
N HIS A 189 16.97 6.34 19.28
CA HIS A 189 16.53 6.96 20.54
C HIS A 189 15.71 6.00 21.41
N SER A 190 15.90 4.70 21.20
CA SER A 190 15.25 3.65 21.99
C SER A 190 16.26 3.03 22.97
N PRO A 191 15.92 2.85 24.25
CA PRO A 191 16.74 2.07 25.17
C PRO A 191 16.65 0.55 24.92
N TRP A 192 15.73 0.10 24.07
CA TRP A 192 15.53 -1.31 23.75
C TRP A 192 16.20 -1.68 22.42
N GLU A 193 16.52 -2.98 22.29
CA GLU A 193 16.90 -3.56 21.01
C GLU A 193 15.83 -3.28 19.95
N ALA A 194 16.27 -3.06 18.70
CA ALA A 194 15.37 -2.88 17.56
C ALA A 194 14.32 -4.01 17.52
N TYR A 195 13.06 -3.63 17.36
CA TYR A 195 11.91 -4.49 17.58
C TYR A 195 12.02 -5.78 16.78
N HIS A 196 12.39 -5.72 15.50
CA HIS A 196 12.52 -6.90 14.66
C HIS A 196 13.56 -7.90 15.18
N ARG A 197 14.69 -7.42 15.71
CA ARG A 197 15.69 -8.28 16.35
C ARG A 197 15.18 -8.89 17.66
N SER A 198 14.45 -8.11 18.46
CA SER A 198 13.82 -8.64 19.69
C SER A 198 12.78 -9.75 19.40
N ARG A 199 12.27 -9.80 18.16
CA ARG A 199 11.39 -10.86 17.63
C ARG A 199 12.15 -12.02 16.97
N GLY A 200 13.49 -12.04 17.04
CA GLY A 200 14.34 -13.08 16.47
C GLY A 200 14.64 -12.94 14.98
N LEU A 201 14.34 -11.79 14.36
CA LEU A 201 14.67 -11.54 12.96
C LEU A 201 16.06 -10.93 12.84
N ASP A 202 17.03 -11.76 12.45
CA ASP A 202 18.39 -11.33 12.15
C ASP A 202 18.48 -10.80 10.71
N ALA A 203 18.09 -9.54 10.53
CA ALA A 203 18.15 -8.83 9.26
C ALA A 203 18.52 -7.35 9.48
N PRO A 204 19.20 -6.71 8.51
CA PRO A 204 19.54 -5.29 8.60
C PRO A 204 18.30 -4.38 8.60
N SER A 205 17.16 -4.86 8.07
CA SER A 205 15.89 -4.13 8.03
C SER A 205 14.71 -5.08 8.04
N ALA A 206 13.57 -4.60 8.51
CA ALA A 206 12.33 -5.38 8.55
C ALA A 206 11.10 -4.48 8.41
N VAL A 207 9.96 -5.10 8.17
CA VAL A 207 8.65 -4.45 8.14
C VAL A 207 7.71 -5.22 9.06
N THR A 208 7.08 -4.52 10.00
CA THR A 208 5.98 -5.05 10.80
C THR A 208 4.66 -4.52 10.24
N VAL A 209 3.63 -5.37 10.25
CA VAL A 209 2.24 -4.97 10.02
C VAL A 209 1.41 -5.32 11.25
N ALA A 210 0.62 -4.36 11.73
CA ALA A 210 -0.17 -4.46 12.95
C ALA A 210 -1.60 -3.92 12.76
#